data_AF-A0A399WM63-F1
#
_entry.id   AF-A0A399WM63-F1
#
_cell.length_a   1.000
_cell.length_b   1.000
_cell.length_c   1.000
_cell.angle_alpha   90.00
_cell.angle_beta   90.00
_cell.angle_gamma   90.00
#
_symmetry.space_group_name_H-M   'P 1'
#
loop_
_entity.id
_entity.type
_entity.pdbx_description
1 polymer ?
#
loop_
_entity_poly.entity_id
_entity_poly.type
_entity_poly.pdbx_seq_one_letter_code
_entity_poly.pdbx_strand_id
1 'polypeptide(L)' 'MAEQIKSGQEILDEFFSQIGNIEGVDQDVAQTVLRLYQEGKLTNTNLSNDLSTIREKEEHET' A
#
# COMPACT_ATOMS: atom_id res chain seq x y z
N MET A 1 17.77 -2.20 28.90
CA MET A 1 16.92 -1.41 28.00
C MET A 1 15.59 -2.12 27.97
N ALA A 2 14.49 -1.47 28.34
CA ALA A 2 13.17 -2.08 28.22
C ALA A 2 12.82 -2.12 26.74
N GLU A 3 12.53 -3.30 26.20
CA GLU A 3 11.90 -3.39 24.87
C GLU A 3 10.57 -2.66 24.95
N GLN A 4 10.48 -1.55 24.23
CA GLN A 4 9.23 -0.80 24.10
C GLN A 4 8.27 -1.66 23.28
N ILE A 5 7.15 -2.06 23.89
CA ILE A 5 6.11 -2.80 23.20
C ILE A 5 5.47 -1.84 22.19
N LYS A 6 5.59 -2.17 20.89
CA LYS A 6 4.95 -1.41 19.81
C LYS A 6 3.44 -1.65 19.83
N SER A 7 2.68 -0.59 19.58
CA SER A 7 1.26 -0.68 19.30
C SER A 7 1.01 -1.34 17.94
N GLY A 8 -0.20 -1.87 17.75
CA GLY A 8 -0.60 -2.40 16.44
C GLY A 8 -0.55 -1.35 15.33
N GLN A 9 -0.83 -0.08 15.66
CA GLN A 9 -0.71 1.03 14.71
C GLN A 9 0.74 1.25 14.27
N GLU A 10 1.69 1.31 15.22
CA GLU A 10 3.11 1.46 14.90
C GLU A 10 3.64 0.32 14.01
N ILE A 11 3.18 -0.92 14.25
CA ILE A 11 3.55 -2.07 13.42
C ILE A 11 3.03 -1.90 11.98
N LEU A 12 1.79 -1.43 11.82
CA LEU A 12 1.20 -1.21 10.50
C LEU A 12 1.87 -0.03 9.78
N ASP A 13 2.12 1.07 10.46
CA ASP A 13 2.81 2.25 9.89
C ASP A 13 4.20 1.87 9.38
N GLU A 14 4.96 1.10 10.16
CA GLU A 14 6.26 0.58 9.74
C GLU A 14 6.15 -0.34 8.51
N PHE A 15 5.19 -1.27 8.50
CA PHE A 15 4.96 -2.16 7.37
C PHE A 15 4.65 -1.39 6.08
N PHE A 16 3.67 -0.49 6.11
CA PHE A 16 3.26 0.25 4.92
C PHE A 16 4.34 1.21 4.46
N SER A 17 5.15 1.79 5.36
CA SER A 17 6.31 2.63 4.97
C SER A 17 7.37 1.90 4.15
N GLN A 18 7.39 0.57 4.20
CA GLN A 18 8.38 -0.28 3.53
C GLN A 18 7.78 -1.16 2.43
N ILE A 19 6.47 -1.04 2.15
CA ILE A 19 5.78 -1.96 1.23
C ILE A 19 6.34 -1.89 -0.20
N GLY A 20 6.84 -0.72 -0.62
CA GLY A 20 7.53 -0.55 -1.91
C GLY A 20 8.93 -1.18 -1.98
N ASN A 21 9.51 -1.59 -0.86
CA ASN A 21 10.82 -2.27 -0.82
C ASN A 21 10.68 -3.80 -0.90
N ILE A 22 9.46 -4.33 -0.95
CA ILE A 22 9.22 -5.78 -1.00
C ILE A 22 9.56 -6.28 -2.40
N GLU A 23 10.50 -7.22 -2.49
CA GLU A 23 10.90 -7.83 -3.75
C GLU A 23 9.70 -8.48 -4.46
N GLY A 24 9.56 -8.21 -5.76
CA GLY A 24 8.47 -8.72 -6.59
C GLY A 24 7.14 -7.98 -6.45
N VAL A 25 7.08 -6.92 -5.64
CA VAL A 25 5.91 -6.03 -5.58
C VAL A 25 6.05 -4.91 -6.62
N ASP A 26 5.00 -4.74 -7.41
CA ASP A 26 4.90 -3.62 -8.34
C ASP A 26 4.84 -2.27 -7.60
N GLN A 27 5.58 -1.28 -8.10
CA GLN A 27 5.71 0.01 -7.42
C GLN A 27 4.41 0.82 -7.41
N ASP A 28 3.63 0.79 -8.49
CA ASP A 28 2.38 1.54 -8.60
C ASP A 28 1.29 0.93 -7.72
N VAL A 29 1.28 -0.40 -7.63
CA VAL A 29 0.45 -1.13 -6.67
C VAL A 29 0.86 -0.81 -5.24
N ALA A 30 2.16 -0.86 -4.91
CA ALA A 30 2.66 -0.54 -3.56
C ALA A 30 2.29 0.89 -3.14
N GLN A 31 2.47 1.86 -4.03
CA GLN A 31 2.15 3.26 -3.77
C GLN A 31 0.65 3.48 -3.58
N THR A 32 -0.19 2.79 -4.36
CA THR A 32 -1.65 2.83 -4.21
C THR A 32 -2.07 2.32 -2.83
N VAL A 33 -1.54 1.18 -2.40
CA VAL A 33 -1.85 0.59 -1.10
C VAL A 33 -1.38 1.51 0.05
N LEU A 34 -0.16 2.03 -0.02
CA LEU A 34 0.39 2.98 0.96
C LEU A 34 -0.48 4.23 1.08
N ARG A 35 -0.83 4.86 -0.06
CA ARG A 35 -1.67 6.05 -0.08
C ARG A 35 -3.04 5.80 0.53
N LEU A 36 -3.72 4.71 0.15
CA LEU A 36 -5.02 4.35 0.71
C LEU A 36 -4.96 4.10 2.22
N TYR A 37 -3.87 3.49 2.71
CA TYR A 37 -3.63 3.30 4.13
C TYR A 37 -3.50 4.64 4.86
N GLN A 38 -2.62 5.54 4.38
CA GLN A 38 -2.39 6.87 4.98
C GLN A 38 -3.63 7.76 4.97
N GLU A 39 -4.48 7.64 3.94
CA GLU A 39 -5.75 8.36 3.85
C GLU A 39 -6.87 7.77 4.74
N GLY A 40 -6.65 6.63 5.40
CA GLY A 40 -7.70 5.91 6.13
C GLY A 40 -8.79 5.34 5.21
N LYS A 41 -8.45 5.09 3.94
CA LYS A 41 -9.37 4.68 2.87
C LYS A 41 -9.05 3.30 2.30
N LEU A 42 -8.13 2.55 2.92
CA LEU A 42 -7.80 1.18 2.52
C LEU A 42 -8.97 0.24 2.79
N THR A 43 -9.88 0.21 1.82
CA THR A 43 -11.06 -0.64 1.78
C THR A 43 -11.04 -1.45 0.50
N ASN A 44 -11.75 -2.58 0.48
CA ASN A 44 -11.86 -3.42 -0.70
C ASN A 44 -12.31 -2.63 -1.95
N THR A 45 -13.30 -1.74 -1.79
CA THR A 45 -13.84 -0.92 -2.88
C THR A 45 -12.80 0.05 -3.43
N ASN A 46 -12.15 0.83 -2.57
CA ASN A 46 -11.17 1.81 -3.06
C ASN A 46 -9.95 1.15 -3.68
N LEU A 47 -9.47 0.06 -3.08
CA LEU A 47 -8.36 -0.72 -3.64
C LEU A 47 -8.72 -1.30 -5.01
N SER A 48 -9.90 -1.91 -5.16
CA SER A 48 -10.33 -2.49 -6.43
C SER A 48 -10.45 -1.44 -7.53
N ASN A 49 -10.96 -0.23 -7.20
CA ASN A 49 -11.10 0.86 -8.15
C ASN A 49 -9.73 1.38 -8.65
N ASP A 50 -8.80 1.59 -7.72
CA ASP A 50 -7.46 2.10 -8.05
C ASP A 50 -6.66 1.07 -8.86
N LEU A 51 -6.72 -0.22 -8.49
CA LEU A 51 -6.08 -1.29 -9.26
C LEU A 51 -6.66 -1.46 -10.67
N SER A 52 -7.97 -1.29 -10.83
CA SER A 52 -8.60 -1.30 -12.15
C SER A 52 -8.08 -0.16 -13.03
N THR A 53 -7.90 1.04 -12.44
CA THR A 53 -7.34 2.19 -13.13
C THR A 53 -5.88 1.97 -13.55
N ILE A 54 -5.07 1.31 -12.71
CA ILE A 54 -3.69 0.95 -13.06
C ILE A 54 -3.69 0.01 -14.27
N ARG A 55 -4.52 -1.04 -14.22
CA ARG A 55 -4.61 -2.02 -15.30
C ARG A 55 -5.05 -1.39 -16.63
N GLU A 56 -6.06 -0.51 -16.60
CA GLU A 56 -6.53 0.19 -17.81
C GLU A 56 -5.41 1.06 -18.42
N LYS A 57 -4.60 1.73 -17.59
CA LYS A 57 -3.45 2.52 -18.08
C LYS A 57 -2.42 1.64 -18.78
N GLU A 58 -2.04 0.51 -18.18
CA GLU A 58 -1.08 -0.40 -18.81
C GLU A 58 -1.60 -0.96 -20.14
N GLU A 59 -2.90 -1.29 -20.22
CA GLU A 59 -3.53 -1.77 -21.47
C GLU A 59 -3.57 -0.69 -22.58
N HIS A 60 -3.54 0.60 -22.23
CA HIS A 60 -3.58 1.72 -23.18
C HIS A 60 -2.20 2.30 -23.54
N GLU A 61 -1.13 1.94 -22.82
CA GLU A 61 0.25 2.37 -23.09
C GLU A 61 1.03 1.40 -24.02
N THR A 62 0.43 0.24 -24.36
CA THR A 62 0.91 -0.74 -25.38
C THR A 62 0.17 -0.63 -26.71
#